data_AF-A0AAV2EP97-F1
#
_entry.id   AF-A0AAV2EP97-F1
#
_cell.length_a   1.000
_cell.length_b   1.000
_cell.length_c   1.000
_cell.angle_alpha   90.00
_cell.angle_beta   90.00
_cell.angle_gamma   90.00
#
_symmetry.space_group_name_H-M   'P 1'
#
loop_
_entity.id
_entity.type
_entity.pdbx_description
1 polymer ?
#
loop_
_entity_poly.entity_id
_entity_poly.type
_entity_poly.pdbx_seq_one_letter_code
_entity_poly.pdbx_strand_id
1 'polypeptide(L)'
;MGKKPKSSRKGKKAWRANISTDDIDEYIEKSTKDALTGGSLAEVPNESLFFVDKSKDLSVKRKIEKHREKVLHCDSVLQRNPFVKAIPSSNDKRKSSMKKKKKNMKDSKGSTSKDDATKNDESGVVDLWENEAEGDVRARKIVKTSVIPAVEVDPPGCSFNPHFEAHQDSLAQAVAQEMQKVYQSELGPQPVPLTVQGDAIEEEEMYFLEVDNVDDEANDENEADPEKSSSMKKMVTRVEFNRRARLKDRQKKEAEAKKKAEISKEIDSLPEIIKEIAKEDEEKQKRKMRRIVAKEERSKQQPPRLGRHKFVPAPTQVLLSEEISGSLRKLKACCTLATDRFKSLEKRGLIPPSANKRRRR
;
A
#
# COMPACT_ATOMS: atom_id res chain seq x y z
N MET A 1 -7.04 -10.46 46.84
CA MET A 1 -7.61 -9.10 46.66
C MET A 1 -7.27 -8.26 47.88
N GLY A 2 -6.43 -7.23 47.74
CA GLY A 2 -6.08 -6.34 48.85
C GLY A 2 -7.24 -5.43 49.22
N LYS A 3 -7.46 -5.19 50.52
CA LYS A 3 -8.46 -4.21 50.99
C LYS A 3 -8.00 -2.81 50.56
N LYS A 4 -8.80 -2.11 49.74
CA LYS A 4 -8.50 -0.71 49.32
C LYS A 4 -8.26 0.15 50.59
N PRO A 5 -7.23 1.01 50.63
CA PRO A 5 -6.95 1.85 51.80
C PRO A 5 -8.12 2.80 52.06
N LYS A 6 -8.48 2.98 53.34
CA LYS A 6 -9.57 3.88 53.74
C LYS A 6 -9.13 5.34 53.56
N SER A 7 -9.40 5.92 52.39
CA SER A 7 -9.19 7.35 52.11
C SER A 7 -10.05 8.24 53.02
N SER A 8 -9.48 9.34 53.50
CA SER A 8 -10.19 10.28 54.38
C SER A 8 -11.44 10.86 53.72
N ARG A 9 -12.54 10.97 54.48
CA ARG A 9 -13.81 11.59 54.04
C ARG A 9 -14.08 12.95 54.70
N LYS A 10 -13.06 13.56 55.34
CA LYS A 10 -13.20 14.83 56.05
C LYS A 10 -13.25 16.01 55.05
N GLY A 11 -14.43 16.62 54.91
CA GLY A 11 -14.67 17.81 54.09
C GLY A 11 -15.27 17.52 52.70
N LYS A 12 -16.07 18.48 52.18
CA LYS A 12 -16.87 18.31 50.93
C LYS A 12 -16.07 17.83 49.71
N LYS A 13 -14.81 18.28 49.54
CA LYS A 13 -13.97 17.88 48.41
C LYS A 13 -13.53 16.41 48.49
N ALA A 14 -13.18 15.94 49.69
CA ALA A 14 -12.82 14.55 49.93
C ALA A 14 -14.05 13.62 49.89
N TRP A 15 -15.21 14.11 50.33
CA TRP A 15 -16.48 13.37 50.28
C TRP A 15 -16.90 13.05 48.83
N ARG A 16 -16.84 14.04 47.93
CA ARG A 16 -17.15 13.85 46.49
C ARG A 16 -16.16 12.97 45.74
N ALA A 17 -14.90 12.91 46.17
CA ALA A 17 -13.86 12.13 45.48
C ALA A 17 -13.75 10.68 45.99
N ASN A 18 -14.21 10.39 47.21
CA ASN A 18 -14.03 9.10 47.89
C ASN A 18 -15.35 8.36 48.18
N ILE A 19 -16.43 8.76 47.50
CA ILE A 19 -17.68 8.03 47.36
C ILE A 19 -17.83 7.75 45.87
N SER A 20 -17.92 6.48 45.52
CA SER A 20 -18.20 6.04 44.15
C SER A 20 -19.68 6.33 43.86
N THR A 21 -19.95 6.92 42.69
CA THR A 21 -21.30 6.98 42.10
C THR A 21 -21.50 5.85 41.08
N ASP A 22 -20.49 5.01 40.87
CA ASP A 22 -20.45 4.00 39.80
C ASP A 22 -21.68 3.08 39.85
N ASP A 23 -22.13 2.65 41.04
CA ASP A 23 -23.34 1.82 41.21
C ASP A 23 -24.64 2.52 40.70
N ILE A 24 -24.71 3.86 40.81
CA ILE A 24 -25.83 4.69 40.35
C ILE A 24 -25.72 4.94 38.84
N ASP A 25 -24.51 5.24 38.37
CA ASP A 25 -24.22 5.51 36.98
C ASP A 25 -24.42 4.23 36.12
N GLU A 26 -23.99 3.05 36.62
CA GLU A 26 -24.26 1.74 36.02
C GLU A 26 -25.77 1.43 35.98
N TYR A 27 -26.54 1.78 37.01
CA TYR A 27 -28.00 1.61 37.02
C TYR A 27 -28.70 2.51 35.99
N ILE A 28 -28.26 3.77 35.86
CA ILE A 28 -28.78 4.71 34.85
C ILE A 28 -28.41 4.24 33.43
N GLU A 29 -27.17 3.83 33.20
CA GLU A 29 -26.74 3.26 31.92
C GLU A 29 -27.51 1.97 31.57
N LYS A 30 -27.78 1.11 32.54
CA LYS A 30 -28.54 -0.12 32.31
C LYS A 30 -30.01 0.18 32.00
N SER A 31 -30.65 1.07 32.75
CA SER A 31 -32.05 1.46 32.49
C SER A 31 -32.23 2.15 31.14
N THR A 32 -31.26 2.95 30.68
CA THR A 32 -31.29 3.53 29.32
C THR A 32 -31.04 2.50 28.22
N LYS A 33 -30.14 1.53 28.42
CA LYS A 33 -29.92 0.42 27.46
C LYS A 33 -31.15 -0.49 27.37
N ASP A 34 -31.75 -0.85 28.50
CA ASP A 34 -32.97 -1.67 28.55
C ASP A 34 -34.13 -0.92 27.87
N ALA A 35 -34.31 0.39 28.11
CA ALA A 35 -35.32 1.19 27.42
C ALA A 35 -35.13 1.27 25.89
N LEU A 36 -33.88 1.37 25.41
CA LEU A 36 -33.58 1.37 23.97
C LEU A 36 -33.71 -0.02 23.31
N THR A 37 -33.55 -1.10 24.08
CA THR A 37 -33.56 -2.48 23.57
C THR A 37 -34.94 -3.15 23.68
N GLY A 38 -35.94 -2.46 24.24
CA GLY A 38 -37.32 -2.94 24.33
C GLY A 38 -37.72 -3.57 25.66
N GLY A 39 -36.96 -3.31 26.73
CA GLY A 39 -37.23 -3.78 28.10
C GLY A 39 -36.13 -4.67 28.67
N SER A 40 -36.21 -4.96 29.97
CA SER A 40 -35.23 -5.83 30.62
C SER A 40 -35.54 -7.31 30.37
N LEU A 41 -34.59 -8.06 29.81
CA LEU A 41 -34.73 -9.49 29.51
C LEU A 41 -35.02 -10.35 30.77
N ALA A 42 -34.77 -9.83 31.96
CA ALA A 42 -35.07 -10.51 33.23
C ALA A 42 -36.56 -10.45 33.64
N GLU A 43 -37.34 -9.53 33.07
CA GLU A 43 -38.77 -9.35 33.37
C GLU A 43 -39.67 -10.11 32.39
N VAL A 44 -39.15 -10.45 31.21
CA VAL A 44 -39.87 -11.19 30.16
C VAL A 44 -39.92 -12.68 30.52
N PRO A 45 -41.10 -13.35 30.47
CA PRO A 45 -41.18 -14.79 30.75
C PRO A 45 -40.38 -15.60 29.73
N ASN A 46 -39.67 -16.63 30.20
CA ASN A 46 -38.80 -17.49 29.40
C ASN A 46 -39.49 -18.11 28.16
N GLU A 47 -40.80 -18.35 28.24
CA GLU A 47 -41.62 -18.89 27.15
C GLU A 47 -41.78 -17.91 25.96
N SER A 48 -41.66 -16.60 26.21
CA SER A 48 -41.67 -15.56 25.17
C SER A 48 -40.26 -15.29 24.60
N LEU A 49 -39.20 -15.55 25.38
CA LEU A 49 -37.82 -15.37 24.97
C LEU A 49 -37.34 -16.44 23.96
N PHE A 50 -37.89 -17.66 24.02
CA PHE A 50 -37.40 -18.80 23.24
C PHE A 50 -38.53 -19.58 22.55
N PHE A 51 -38.73 -19.33 21.26
CA PHE A 51 -39.56 -20.19 20.40
C PHE A 51 -38.72 -21.35 19.83
N VAL A 52 -39.11 -22.58 20.16
CA VAL A 52 -38.53 -23.78 19.53
C VAL A 52 -39.24 -24.03 18.20
N ASP A 53 -38.68 -23.50 17.12
CA ASP A 53 -39.19 -23.75 15.78
C ASP A 53 -39.02 -25.24 15.40
N LYS A 54 -40.16 -25.91 15.22
CA LYS A 54 -40.26 -27.33 14.81
C LYS A 54 -40.53 -27.47 13.30
N SER A 55 -40.59 -26.37 12.55
CA SER A 55 -40.79 -26.38 11.10
C SER A 55 -39.67 -27.17 10.40
N LYS A 56 -40.03 -27.91 9.34
CA LYS A 56 -39.07 -28.68 8.54
C LYS A 56 -38.79 -27.98 7.21
N ASP A 57 -38.55 -26.68 7.25
CA ASP A 57 -38.37 -25.85 6.06
C ASP A 57 -37.10 -26.21 5.28
N LEU A 58 -37.31 -26.90 4.16
CA LEU A 58 -36.25 -27.35 3.25
C LEU A 58 -35.50 -26.17 2.61
N SER A 59 -36.17 -25.03 2.43
CA SER A 59 -35.60 -23.78 1.92
C SER A 59 -34.57 -23.19 2.90
N VAL A 60 -34.91 -23.13 4.19
CA VAL A 60 -34.03 -22.66 5.27
C VAL A 60 -32.86 -23.62 5.47
N LYS A 61 -33.12 -24.94 5.46
CA LYS A 61 -32.05 -25.96 5.51
C LYS A 61 -31.04 -25.81 4.38
N ARG A 62 -31.50 -25.68 3.12
CA ARG A 62 -30.62 -25.44 1.96
C ARG A 62 -29.82 -24.14 2.09
N LYS A 63 -30.38 -23.07 2.65
CA LYS A 63 -29.64 -21.83 2.95
C LYS A 63 -28.54 -22.09 3.99
N ILE A 64 -28.86 -22.74 5.11
CA ILE A 64 -27.90 -23.07 6.17
C ILE A 64 -26.77 -23.96 5.64
N GLU A 65 -27.11 -24.99 4.86
CA GLU A 65 -26.16 -25.93 4.27
C GLU A 65 -25.22 -25.22 3.28
N LYS A 66 -25.76 -24.40 2.36
CA LYS A 66 -24.97 -23.53 1.47
C LYS A 66 -24.11 -22.49 2.19
N HIS A 67 -24.44 -22.12 3.43
CA HIS A 67 -23.61 -21.27 4.27
C HIS A 67 -22.55 -22.05 5.08
N ARG A 68 -22.78 -23.34 5.36
CA ARG A 68 -21.79 -24.25 5.98
C ARG A 68 -20.77 -24.78 4.97
N GLU A 69 -21.16 -24.97 3.72
CA GLU A 69 -20.26 -25.32 2.60
C GLU A 69 -19.26 -24.20 2.26
N LYS A 70 -19.62 -22.94 2.58
CA LYS A 70 -18.72 -21.79 2.43
C LYS A 70 -17.67 -21.81 3.54
N VAL A 71 -16.47 -22.27 3.18
CA VAL A 71 -15.25 -22.11 3.97
C VAL A 71 -15.06 -20.62 4.33
N LEU A 72 -14.72 -20.32 5.59
CA LEU A 72 -14.48 -18.96 6.04
C LEU A 72 -13.33 -18.32 5.24
N HIS A 73 -13.38 -16.99 5.05
CA HIS A 73 -12.37 -16.31 4.23
C HIS A 73 -10.93 -16.49 4.77
N CYS A 74 -10.74 -16.49 6.08
CA CYS A 74 -9.46 -16.80 6.71
C CYS A 74 -8.95 -18.20 6.35
N ASP A 75 -9.82 -19.21 6.37
CA ASP A 75 -9.46 -20.60 6.08
C ASP A 75 -9.25 -20.82 4.58
N SER A 76 -10.01 -20.12 3.74
CA SER A 76 -9.86 -20.10 2.28
C SER A 76 -8.50 -19.52 1.86
N VAL A 77 -8.03 -18.47 2.52
CA VAL A 77 -6.70 -17.87 2.28
C VAL A 77 -5.56 -18.83 2.69
N LEU A 78 -5.80 -19.76 3.62
CA LEU A 78 -4.85 -20.79 4.02
C LEU A 78 -4.86 -22.02 3.09
N GLN A 79 -5.87 -22.19 2.24
CA GLN A 79 -5.90 -23.27 1.25
C GLN A 79 -4.85 -23.04 0.15
N ARG A 80 -4.06 -24.08 -0.14
CA ARG A 80 -3.00 -24.00 -1.15
C ARG A 80 -3.61 -23.87 -2.55
N ASN A 81 -3.38 -22.73 -3.20
CA ASN A 81 -3.83 -22.48 -4.57
C ASN A 81 -3.27 -23.55 -5.54
N PRO A 82 -4.12 -24.35 -6.21
CA PRO A 82 -3.68 -25.46 -7.05
C PRO A 82 -2.95 -25.02 -8.33
N PHE A 83 -3.14 -23.78 -8.78
CA PHE A 83 -2.50 -23.24 -9.97
C PHE A 83 -1.09 -22.71 -9.73
N VAL A 84 -0.68 -22.53 -8.46
CA VAL A 84 0.66 -22.09 -8.09
C VAL A 84 1.52 -23.30 -7.73
N LYS A 85 2.44 -23.66 -8.64
CA LYS A 85 3.48 -24.66 -8.33
C LYS A 85 4.32 -24.14 -7.17
N ALA A 86 4.42 -24.92 -6.09
CA ALA A 86 5.23 -24.57 -4.94
C ALA A 86 6.70 -24.43 -5.36
N ILE A 87 7.33 -23.31 -5.01
CA ILE A 87 8.75 -23.10 -5.24
C ILE A 87 9.51 -24.12 -4.36
N PRO A 88 10.40 -24.96 -4.91
CA PRO A 88 11.15 -25.92 -4.12
C PRO A 88 12.01 -25.16 -3.10
N SER A 89 11.81 -25.47 -1.82
CA SER A 89 12.63 -24.85 -0.77
C SER A 89 14.07 -25.33 -0.90
N SER A 90 15.04 -24.45 -0.68
CA SER A 90 16.49 -24.77 -0.82
C SER A 90 17.03 -25.76 0.21
N ASN A 91 16.16 -26.36 1.03
CA ASN A 91 16.48 -27.28 2.11
C ASN A 91 16.24 -28.77 1.77
N ASP A 92 15.92 -29.12 0.51
CA ASP A 92 15.94 -30.51 0.03
C ASP A 92 17.38 -31.05 -0.16
N LYS A 93 18.23 -30.89 0.87
CA LYS A 93 19.54 -31.53 0.92
C LYS A 93 19.39 -33.00 1.31
N ARG A 94 19.59 -33.86 0.31
CA ARG A 94 20.19 -35.21 0.41
C ARG A 94 19.31 -36.32 1.02
N LYS A 95 18.34 -36.82 0.24
CA LYS A 95 17.80 -38.20 0.39
C LYS A 95 17.61 -38.95 -0.95
N SER A 96 18.63 -38.97 -1.81
CA SER A 96 18.59 -39.75 -3.07
C SER A 96 19.91 -40.42 -3.52
N SER A 97 21.02 -40.25 -2.80
CA SER A 97 22.35 -40.75 -3.23
C SER A 97 22.81 -42.03 -2.52
N MET A 98 21.89 -42.94 -2.15
CA MET A 98 22.26 -44.16 -1.40
C MET A 98 21.55 -45.45 -1.86
N LYS A 99 21.31 -45.64 -3.17
CA LYS A 99 20.92 -46.99 -3.70
C LYS A 99 21.23 -47.33 -5.16
N LYS A 100 22.36 -46.90 -5.75
CA LYS A 100 22.86 -47.54 -7.00
C LYS A 100 24.36 -47.32 -7.32
N LYS A 101 25.23 -48.16 -6.75
CA LYS A 101 26.45 -48.72 -7.41
C LYS A 101 27.14 -49.76 -6.51
N LYS A 102 27.22 -51.01 -6.98
CA LYS A 102 28.15 -52.06 -6.52
C LYS A 102 28.60 -52.84 -7.76
N LYS A 103 29.90 -53.14 -7.85
CA LYS A 103 30.62 -53.82 -8.97
C LYS A 103 30.63 -52.98 -10.27
N ASN A 104 31.73 -52.79 -11.00
CA ASN A 104 33.15 -53.24 -10.96
C ASN A 104 34.07 -52.04 -11.36
N MET A 105 35.42 -52.05 -11.34
CA MET A 105 36.42 -53.10 -11.03
C MET A 105 37.76 -52.50 -10.50
N LYS A 106 38.56 -53.37 -9.86
CA LYS A 106 40.04 -53.54 -9.81
C LYS A 106 41.06 -52.38 -9.99
N ASP A 107 42.08 -52.47 -9.11
CA ASP A 107 43.52 -52.12 -9.24
C ASP A 107 43.89 -50.65 -9.61
N SER A 108 44.57 -49.86 -8.76
CA SER A 108 45.98 -50.05 -8.36
C SER A 108 46.46 -49.17 -7.17
N LYS A 109 47.41 -49.73 -6.39
CA LYS A 109 48.33 -49.18 -5.35
C LYS A 109 48.53 -47.65 -5.21
N GLY A 110 48.62 -47.19 -3.95
CA GLY A 110 49.31 -45.96 -3.51
C GLY A 110 49.10 -45.62 -2.03
N SER A 111 50.17 -45.67 -1.20
CA SER A 111 50.23 -45.39 0.25
C SER A 111 49.70 -43.99 0.65
N THR A 112 49.08 -43.74 1.82
CA THR A 112 49.68 -43.64 3.19
C THR A 112 50.96 -42.78 3.18
N SER A 113 51.18 -41.75 4.00
CA SER A 113 50.86 -41.52 5.43
C SER A 113 51.01 -40.01 5.78
N LYS A 114 50.15 -39.41 6.61
CA LYS A 114 50.39 -38.97 8.02
C LYS A 114 51.24 -37.71 8.27
N ASP A 115 50.71 -36.94 9.25
CA ASP A 115 51.34 -36.04 10.23
C ASP A 115 51.81 -34.65 9.70
N ASP A 116 51.87 -33.57 10.50
CA ASP A 116 51.69 -33.43 11.95
C ASP A 116 51.01 -32.09 12.32
N ALA A 117 50.50 -31.96 13.55
CA ALA A 117 49.92 -30.74 14.11
C ALA A 117 50.81 -30.15 15.23
N THR A 118 51.70 -29.23 14.88
CA THR A 118 52.49 -28.47 15.86
C THR A 118 51.69 -27.28 16.38
N LYS A 119 51.13 -27.43 17.59
CA LYS A 119 50.69 -26.28 18.39
C LYS A 119 51.91 -25.51 18.90
N ASN A 120 51.86 -24.18 18.82
CA ASN A 120 52.68 -23.30 19.64
C ASN A 120 51.75 -22.24 20.25
N ASP A 121 51.50 -22.35 21.56
CA ASP A 121 50.73 -21.37 22.33
C ASP A 121 51.69 -20.36 22.94
N GLU A 122 51.86 -19.17 22.34
CA GLU A 122 52.58 -18.06 22.99
C GLU A 122 52.03 -16.69 22.58
N SER A 123 51.56 -15.91 23.56
CA SER A 123 51.08 -14.51 23.42
C SER A 123 49.96 -14.26 22.38
N GLY A 124 48.81 -14.93 22.54
CA GLY A 124 47.62 -14.72 21.69
C GLY A 124 46.98 -13.33 21.80
N VAL A 125 47.53 -12.33 21.12
CA VAL A 125 46.70 -11.26 20.54
C VAL A 125 45.95 -11.90 19.38
N VAL A 126 44.78 -12.44 19.67
CA VAL A 126 43.87 -12.95 18.64
C VAL A 126 43.46 -11.77 17.78
N ASP A 127 43.91 -11.73 16.53
CA ASP A 127 43.39 -10.74 15.59
C ASP A 127 41.90 -11.05 15.34
N LEU A 128 41.07 -10.18 15.91
CA LEU A 128 39.62 -10.26 15.84
C LEU A 128 39.11 -9.99 14.41
N TRP A 129 39.98 -9.50 13.51
CA TRP A 129 39.64 -9.10 12.14
C TRP A 129 40.12 -10.08 11.06
N GLU A 130 41.13 -10.92 11.31
CA GLU A 130 41.58 -11.96 10.36
C GLU A 130 40.54 -13.08 10.15
N ASN A 131 39.72 -13.38 11.17
CA ASN A 131 38.81 -14.54 11.18
C ASN A 131 37.41 -14.28 10.59
N GLU A 132 37.14 -13.14 9.95
CA GLU A 132 35.85 -12.85 9.29
C GLU A 132 35.59 -13.71 8.03
N ALA A 133 36.60 -14.41 7.49
CA ALA A 133 36.50 -15.18 6.26
C ALA A 133 36.01 -16.64 6.43
N GLU A 134 36.33 -17.31 7.55
CA GLU A 134 36.07 -18.75 7.75
C GLU A 134 35.35 -19.08 9.08
N GLY A 135 34.28 -18.35 9.37
CA GLY A 135 33.38 -18.65 10.51
C GLY A 135 32.09 -19.36 10.10
N ASP A 136 32.04 -20.71 10.14
CA ASP A 136 30.80 -21.50 9.92
C ASP A 136 29.83 -21.47 11.14
N VAL A 137 29.79 -20.32 11.82
CA VAL A 137 28.78 -20.02 12.85
C VAL A 137 27.55 -19.49 12.14
N ARG A 138 26.35 -19.95 12.54
CA ARG A 138 25.07 -19.59 11.91
C ARG A 138 24.65 -18.14 12.20
N ALA A 139 25.42 -17.17 11.70
CA ALA A 139 25.08 -15.76 11.72
C ALA A 139 23.73 -15.56 11.02
N ARG A 140 22.72 -15.10 11.78
CA ARG A 140 21.42 -14.73 11.21
C ARG A 140 21.68 -13.60 10.22
N LYS A 141 21.40 -13.80 8.93
CA LYS A 141 21.58 -12.77 7.90
C LYS A 141 20.83 -11.51 8.29
N ILE A 142 21.58 -10.49 8.73
CA ILE A 142 21.05 -9.16 9.03
C ILE A 142 20.68 -8.53 7.69
N VAL A 143 19.39 -8.55 7.36
CA VAL A 143 18.87 -7.89 6.17
C VAL A 143 19.05 -6.38 6.36
N LYS A 144 19.85 -5.74 5.49
CA LYS A 144 20.01 -4.28 5.51
C LYS A 144 18.64 -3.64 5.26
N THR A 145 18.16 -2.89 6.24
CA THR A 145 16.81 -2.28 6.23
C THR A 145 16.69 -1.09 5.28
N SER A 146 17.82 -0.49 4.89
CA SER A 146 17.89 0.70 4.05
C SER A 146 19.01 0.58 3.00
N VAL A 147 18.78 1.18 1.83
CA VAL A 147 19.78 1.32 0.76
C VAL A 147 20.81 2.41 1.10
N ILE A 148 20.38 3.41 1.87
CA ILE A 148 21.16 4.58 2.27
C ILE A 148 22.20 4.20 3.33
N PRO A 149 23.47 4.66 3.21
CA PRO A 149 24.52 4.36 4.18
C PRO A 149 24.22 4.91 5.58
N ALA A 150 24.83 4.31 6.61
CA ALA A 150 24.61 4.71 8.00
C ALA A 150 25.18 6.09 8.35
N VAL A 151 26.23 6.48 7.64
CA VAL A 151 26.92 7.77 7.74
C VAL A 151 27.06 8.28 6.32
N GLU A 152 26.63 9.51 6.09
CA GLU A 152 26.84 10.21 4.82
C GLU A 152 28.11 11.06 4.97
N VAL A 153 28.86 11.20 3.88
CA VAL A 153 30.07 12.03 3.85
C VAL A 153 29.66 13.35 3.19
N ASP A 154 29.82 14.45 3.92
CA ASP A 154 29.55 15.79 3.40
C ASP A 154 30.52 16.16 2.25
N PRO A 155 30.13 17.04 1.33
CA PRO A 155 31.01 17.48 0.24
C PRO A 155 32.23 18.23 0.77
N PRO A 156 33.37 18.21 0.05
CA PRO A 156 34.64 18.79 0.53
C PRO A 156 34.56 20.30 0.81
N GLY A 157 33.60 21.03 0.23
CA GLY A 157 33.36 22.45 0.52
C GLY A 157 32.76 22.75 1.89
N CYS A 158 32.21 21.74 2.59
CA CYS A 158 31.78 21.84 3.99
C CYS A 158 32.95 21.72 4.98
N SER A 159 34.18 21.46 4.51
CA SER A 159 35.35 21.37 5.39
C SER A 159 35.72 22.74 5.98
N PHE A 160 36.54 22.74 7.05
CA PHE A 160 36.92 23.97 7.73
C PHE A 160 37.75 24.94 6.86
N ASN A 161 38.61 24.41 6.00
CA ASN A 161 39.45 25.18 5.09
C ASN A 161 39.34 24.57 3.69
N PRO A 162 38.21 24.78 3.01
CA PRO A 162 37.91 24.15 1.72
C PRO A 162 38.72 24.79 0.59
N HIS A 163 38.91 24.07 -0.51
CA HIS A 163 39.35 24.69 -1.76
C HIS A 163 38.24 25.59 -2.31
N PHE A 164 38.61 26.68 -2.99
CA PHE A 164 37.68 27.73 -3.42
C PHE A 164 36.54 27.18 -4.29
N GLU A 165 36.85 26.38 -5.32
CA GLU A 165 35.82 25.79 -6.21
C GLU A 165 34.84 24.91 -5.43
N ALA A 166 35.36 23.95 -4.65
CA ALA A 166 34.54 23.05 -3.82
C ALA A 166 33.66 23.79 -2.80
N HIS A 167 34.15 24.91 -2.26
CA HIS A 167 33.38 25.80 -1.39
C HIS A 167 32.22 26.46 -2.15
N GLN A 168 32.50 27.04 -3.31
CA GLN A 168 31.47 27.66 -4.16
C GLN A 168 30.41 26.65 -4.60
N ASP A 169 30.79 25.42 -4.97
CA ASP A 169 29.83 24.36 -5.32
C ASP A 169 28.89 24.02 -4.16
N SER A 170 29.46 23.88 -2.95
CA SER A 170 28.69 23.52 -1.75
C SER A 170 27.79 24.69 -1.31
N LEU A 171 28.28 25.93 -1.42
CA LEU A 171 27.53 27.15 -1.14
C LEU A 171 26.40 27.35 -2.15
N ALA A 172 26.64 27.11 -3.44
CA ALA A 172 25.63 27.14 -4.48
C ALA A 172 24.53 26.09 -4.23
N GLN A 173 24.88 24.89 -3.78
CA GLN A 173 23.91 23.87 -3.37
C GLN A 173 23.04 24.34 -2.19
N ALA A 174 23.63 25.01 -1.19
CA ALA A 174 22.89 25.57 -0.06
C ALA A 174 21.95 26.71 -0.49
N VAL A 175 22.44 27.64 -1.32
CA VAL A 175 21.64 28.74 -1.90
C VAL A 175 20.45 28.18 -2.70
N ALA A 176 20.67 27.17 -3.55
CA ALA A 176 19.61 26.53 -4.32
C ALA A 176 18.51 25.92 -3.43
N GLN A 177 18.85 25.33 -2.29
CA GLN A 177 17.88 24.80 -1.32
C GLN A 177 17.03 25.91 -0.67
N GLU A 178 17.63 27.05 -0.32
CA GLU A 178 16.88 28.19 0.25
C GLU A 178 16.02 28.87 -0.82
N MET A 179 16.56 29.13 -2.02
CA MET A 179 15.78 29.69 -3.13
C MET A 179 14.59 28.80 -3.51
N GLN A 180 14.74 27.47 -3.46
CA GLN A 180 13.62 26.55 -3.68
C GLN A 180 12.49 26.73 -2.66
N LYS A 181 12.80 27.04 -1.39
CA LYS A 181 11.78 27.34 -0.36
C LYS A 181 11.11 28.68 -0.62
N VAL A 182 11.88 29.70 -1.03
CA VAL A 182 11.36 31.03 -1.40
C VAL A 182 10.38 30.88 -2.57
N TYR A 183 10.80 30.28 -3.69
CA TYR A 183 9.92 30.02 -4.83
C TYR A 183 8.71 29.17 -4.48
N GLN A 184 8.84 28.17 -3.59
CA GLN A 184 7.69 27.40 -3.11
C GLN A 184 6.69 28.24 -2.30
N SER A 185 7.15 29.29 -1.61
CA SER A 185 6.29 30.22 -0.88
C SER A 185 5.67 31.32 -1.76
N GLU A 186 6.37 31.76 -2.81
CA GLU A 186 5.93 32.83 -3.72
C GLU A 186 5.01 32.32 -4.84
N LEU A 187 5.37 31.19 -5.46
CA LEU A 187 4.58 30.54 -6.53
C LEU A 187 3.59 29.50 -5.96
N GLY A 188 3.63 29.25 -4.65
CA GLY A 188 2.71 28.34 -4.00
C GLY A 188 1.28 28.87 -4.02
N PRO A 189 0.25 28.01 -4.15
CA PRO A 189 -1.13 28.45 -3.98
C PRO A 189 -1.28 29.02 -2.57
N GLN A 190 -1.81 30.24 -2.46
CA GLN A 190 -2.08 30.85 -1.16
C GLN A 190 -3.06 29.96 -0.38
N PRO A 191 -2.86 29.79 0.93
CA PRO A 191 -3.78 29.00 1.75
C PRO A 191 -5.15 29.66 1.72
N VAL A 192 -6.20 28.86 1.44
CA VAL A 192 -7.59 29.34 1.49
C VAL A 192 -7.83 30.02 2.85
N PRO A 193 -8.30 31.27 2.89
CA PRO A 193 -8.53 31.97 4.15
C PRO A 193 -9.57 31.22 4.98
N LEU A 194 -9.34 31.13 6.30
CA LEU A 194 -10.20 30.39 7.24
C LEU A 194 -11.65 30.89 7.25
N THR A 195 -11.85 32.15 6.86
CA THR A 195 -13.14 32.79 6.69
C THR A 195 -13.09 33.59 5.39
N VAL A 196 -13.70 33.06 4.33
CA VAL A 196 -14.17 33.88 3.21
C VAL A 196 -15.40 34.60 3.73
N GLN A 197 -15.42 35.94 3.67
CA GLN A 197 -16.69 36.67 3.79
C GLN A 197 -17.42 36.39 2.48
N GLY A 198 -18.46 35.55 2.55
CA GLY A 198 -19.28 35.26 1.38
C GLY A 198 -20.11 36.47 1.04
N ASP A 199 -19.89 37.04 -0.14
CA ASP A 199 -20.94 37.79 -0.82
C ASP A 199 -22.14 36.87 -1.00
N ALA A 200 -23.36 37.42 -0.92
CA ALA A 200 -24.57 36.62 -1.07
C ALA A 200 -24.64 36.13 -2.53
N ILE A 201 -24.45 34.83 -2.73
CA ILE A 201 -24.60 34.17 -4.03
C ILE A 201 -26.01 34.48 -4.53
N GLU A 202 -26.12 35.22 -5.63
CA GLU A 202 -27.42 35.52 -6.23
C GLU A 202 -28.07 34.21 -6.70
N GLU A 203 -29.39 34.10 -6.55
CA GLU A 203 -30.10 32.81 -6.70
C GLU A 203 -29.86 32.18 -8.08
N GLU A 204 -29.60 33.00 -9.11
CA GLU A 204 -29.24 32.59 -10.47
C GLU A 204 -27.96 31.72 -10.55
N GLU A 205 -26.94 31.97 -9.72
CA GLU A 205 -25.71 31.17 -9.70
C GLU A 205 -25.90 29.78 -9.07
N MET A 206 -26.90 29.61 -8.19
CA MET A 206 -27.20 28.30 -7.59
C MET A 206 -27.73 27.31 -8.64
N TYR A 207 -28.60 27.77 -9.55
CA TYR A 207 -29.21 26.92 -10.58
C TYR A 207 -28.18 26.31 -11.55
N PHE A 208 -27.04 26.98 -11.80
CA PHE A 208 -25.98 26.42 -12.64
C PHE A 208 -25.29 25.19 -12.04
N LEU A 209 -25.34 25.01 -10.71
CA LEU A 209 -24.74 23.85 -10.04
C LEU A 209 -25.69 22.64 -9.96
N GLU A 210 -27.00 22.87 -10.12
CA GLU A 210 -28.02 21.80 -10.08
C GLU A 210 -28.15 21.07 -11.42
N VAL A 211 -27.87 21.72 -12.55
CA VAL A 211 -28.00 21.13 -13.91
C VAL A 211 -27.10 19.91 -14.12
N ASP A 212 -25.86 19.94 -13.60
CA ASP A 212 -24.87 18.85 -13.76
C ASP A 212 -25.17 17.60 -12.89
N ASN A 213 -26.25 17.63 -12.08
CA ASN A 213 -26.73 16.50 -11.28
C ASN A 213 -28.04 15.89 -11.81
N VAL A 214 -28.55 16.36 -12.95
CA VAL A 214 -29.63 15.67 -13.67
C VAL A 214 -29.01 14.49 -14.41
N ASP A 215 -29.02 13.33 -13.75
CA ASP A 215 -28.63 12.06 -14.35
C ASP A 215 -29.49 11.82 -15.59
N ASP A 216 -28.84 11.64 -16.74
CA ASP A 216 -29.45 11.40 -18.05
C ASP A 216 -29.97 9.94 -18.12
N GLU A 217 -30.83 9.57 -17.16
CA GLU A 217 -31.59 8.32 -17.16
C GLU A 217 -32.76 8.47 -18.15
N ALA A 218 -32.37 8.61 -19.43
CA ALA A 218 -33.24 8.64 -20.59
C ALA A 218 -33.94 7.29 -20.74
N ASN A 219 -35.03 7.16 -19.99
CA ASN A 219 -35.98 6.07 -20.10
C ASN A 219 -36.66 6.16 -21.48
N ASP A 220 -36.10 5.47 -22.48
CA ASP A 220 -36.71 5.24 -23.80
C ASP A 220 -37.89 4.25 -23.69
N GLU A 221 -38.84 4.61 -22.82
CA GLU A 221 -40.15 3.96 -22.77
C GLU A 221 -40.86 4.27 -24.09
N ASN A 222 -41.02 3.20 -24.87
CA ASN A 222 -41.67 3.22 -26.16
C ASN A 222 -43.17 3.53 -25.99
N GLU A 223 -43.51 4.82 -25.96
CA GLU A 223 -44.87 5.31 -26.16
C GLU A 223 -45.31 5.04 -27.61
N ALA A 224 -45.83 3.84 -27.81
CA ALA A 224 -46.43 3.38 -29.06
C ALA A 224 -47.86 2.87 -28.79
N ASP A 225 -48.80 3.82 -28.85
CA ASP A 225 -50.26 3.66 -28.91
C ASP A 225 -50.73 2.31 -29.49
N PRO A 226 -51.44 1.46 -28.72
CA PRO A 226 -52.03 0.22 -29.23
C PRO A 226 -53.52 0.35 -29.61
N GLU A 227 -54.01 1.51 -30.10
CA GLU A 227 -55.41 1.69 -30.52
C GLU A 227 -55.63 2.10 -32.00
N LYS A 228 -55.73 1.07 -32.87
CA LYS A 228 -56.73 0.89 -33.97
C LYS A 228 -56.16 0.24 -35.23
N SER A 229 -56.38 -1.07 -35.37
CA SER A 229 -57.33 -1.63 -36.34
C SER A 229 -57.07 -3.11 -36.60
N SER A 230 -58.07 -3.94 -36.33
CA SER A 230 -58.16 -5.33 -36.82
C SER A 230 -58.51 -5.35 -38.32
N SER A 231 -57.70 -4.67 -39.14
CA SER A 231 -57.82 -4.73 -40.59
C SER A 231 -57.56 -6.17 -41.05
N MET A 232 -58.59 -6.81 -41.63
CA MET A 232 -58.52 -8.19 -42.10
C MET A 232 -57.28 -8.38 -42.99
N LYS A 233 -56.36 -9.25 -42.56
CA LYS A 233 -55.17 -9.60 -43.34
C LYS A 233 -55.63 -10.24 -44.65
N LYS A 234 -55.68 -9.44 -45.73
CA LYS A 234 -56.02 -9.92 -47.08
C LYS A 234 -55.17 -11.15 -47.37
N MET A 235 -55.83 -12.26 -47.71
CA MET A 235 -55.16 -13.55 -47.84
C MET A 235 -54.20 -13.48 -49.03
N VAL A 236 -52.91 -13.35 -48.73
CA VAL A 236 -51.84 -13.16 -49.72
C VAL A 236 -51.83 -14.36 -50.65
N THR A 237 -51.85 -14.12 -51.96
CA THR A 237 -51.88 -15.22 -52.93
C THR A 237 -50.60 -16.06 -52.84
N ARG A 238 -50.68 -17.36 -53.17
CA ARG A 238 -49.51 -18.27 -53.14
C ARG A 238 -48.32 -17.76 -53.98
N VAL A 239 -48.62 -16.98 -55.03
CA VAL A 239 -47.62 -16.32 -55.89
C VAL A 239 -46.91 -15.18 -55.16
N GLU A 240 -47.65 -14.30 -54.48
CA GLU A 240 -47.10 -13.19 -53.69
C GLU A 240 -46.29 -13.69 -52.47
N PHE A 241 -46.73 -14.78 -51.83
CA PHE A 241 -45.97 -15.43 -50.75
C PHE A 241 -44.61 -15.93 -51.26
N ASN A 242 -44.60 -16.63 -52.41
CA ASN A 242 -43.36 -17.07 -53.06
C ASN A 242 -42.48 -15.90 -53.52
N ARG A 243 -43.07 -14.78 -53.98
CA ARG A 243 -42.35 -13.55 -54.34
C ARG A 243 -41.69 -12.91 -53.11
N ARG A 244 -42.39 -12.84 -51.98
CA ARG A 244 -41.85 -12.38 -50.68
C ARG A 244 -40.75 -13.29 -50.16
N ALA A 245 -40.91 -14.61 -50.25
CA ALA A 245 -39.89 -15.58 -49.85
C ALA A 245 -38.59 -15.36 -50.65
N ARG A 246 -38.66 -15.29 -51.98
CA ARG A 246 -37.50 -15.03 -52.86
C ARG A 246 -36.80 -13.70 -52.55
N LEU A 247 -37.55 -12.63 -52.26
CA LEU A 247 -36.96 -11.34 -51.86
C LEU A 247 -36.28 -11.43 -50.49
N LYS A 248 -36.91 -12.10 -49.51
CA LYS A 248 -36.33 -12.33 -48.18
C LYS A 248 -35.04 -13.16 -48.24
N ASP A 249 -35.00 -14.18 -49.09
CA ASP A 249 -33.80 -15.00 -49.27
C ASP A 249 -32.69 -14.27 -50.06
N ARG A 250 -33.05 -13.35 -50.98
CA ARG A 250 -32.07 -12.45 -51.61
C ARG A 250 -31.48 -11.48 -50.59
N GLN A 251 -32.32 -10.85 -49.76
CA GLN A 251 -31.89 -9.97 -48.66
C GLN A 251 -31.00 -10.68 -47.65
N LYS A 252 -31.31 -11.94 -47.28
CA LYS A 252 -30.43 -12.76 -46.42
C LYS A 252 -29.06 -12.99 -47.07
N LYS A 253 -29.01 -13.39 -48.34
CA LYS A 253 -27.74 -13.60 -49.06
C LYS A 253 -26.93 -12.31 -49.20
N GLU A 254 -27.58 -11.18 -49.48
CA GLU A 254 -26.95 -9.86 -49.49
C GLU A 254 -26.40 -9.49 -48.09
N ALA A 255 -27.14 -9.76 -47.01
CA ALA A 255 -26.68 -9.53 -45.64
C ALA A 255 -25.54 -10.47 -45.22
N GLU A 256 -25.58 -11.74 -45.60
CA GLU A 256 -24.50 -12.71 -45.37
C GLU A 256 -23.23 -12.34 -46.15
N ALA A 257 -23.37 -11.83 -47.38
CA ALA A 257 -22.24 -11.33 -48.17
C ALA A 257 -21.63 -10.07 -47.54
N LYS A 258 -22.45 -9.13 -47.05
CA LYS A 258 -21.98 -7.96 -46.29
C LYS A 258 -21.22 -8.37 -45.03
N LYS A 259 -21.77 -9.27 -44.21
CA LYS A 259 -21.09 -9.82 -43.02
C LYS A 259 -19.76 -10.49 -43.33
N LYS A 260 -19.68 -11.26 -44.42
CA LYS A 260 -18.40 -11.85 -44.87
C LYS A 260 -17.38 -10.80 -45.31
N ALA A 261 -17.84 -9.73 -45.96
CA ALA A 261 -16.99 -8.62 -46.38
C ALA A 261 -16.58 -7.70 -45.20
N GLU A 262 -17.38 -7.62 -44.14
CA GLU A 262 -17.02 -6.98 -42.87
C GLU A 262 -15.91 -7.79 -42.18
N ILE A 263 -16.11 -9.09 -41.99
CA ILE A 263 -15.12 -10.00 -41.39
C ILE A 263 -13.80 -10.02 -42.17
N SER A 264 -13.82 -9.99 -43.52
CA SER A 264 -12.57 -9.94 -44.28
C SER A 264 -11.81 -8.62 -44.06
N LYS A 265 -12.50 -7.48 -43.97
CA LYS A 265 -11.86 -6.18 -43.66
C LYS A 265 -11.26 -6.14 -42.26
N GLU A 266 -11.92 -6.78 -41.28
CA GLU A 266 -11.37 -6.95 -39.93
C GLU A 266 -10.12 -7.84 -39.92
N ILE A 267 -10.10 -8.91 -40.72
CA ILE A 267 -8.93 -9.79 -40.89
C ILE A 267 -7.77 -9.03 -41.56
N ASP A 268 -8.06 -8.25 -42.61
CA ASP A 268 -7.07 -7.49 -43.36
C ASP A 268 -6.41 -6.37 -42.52
N SER A 269 -7.11 -5.84 -41.50
CA SER A 269 -6.57 -4.82 -40.59
C SER A 269 -5.80 -5.38 -39.38
N LEU A 270 -5.87 -6.68 -39.09
CA LEU A 270 -5.11 -7.32 -38.00
C LEU A 270 -3.61 -6.99 -38.00
N PRO A 271 -2.88 -6.94 -39.14
CA PRO A 271 -1.46 -6.60 -39.14
C PRO A 271 -1.17 -5.15 -38.73
N GLU A 272 -2.13 -4.25 -38.87
CA GLU A 272 -2.03 -2.86 -38.41
C GLU A 272 -2.29 -2.78 -36.90
N ILE A 273 -3.36 -3.45 -36.44
CA ILE A 273 -3.70 -3.58 -35.02
C ILE A 273 -2.54 -4.23 -34.23
N ILE A 274 -1.90 -5.28 -34.76
CA ILE A 274 -0.73 -5.91 -34.12
C ILE A 274 0.46 -4.94 -34.02
N LYS A 275 0.71 -4.10 -35.04
CA LYS A 275 1.76 -3.08 -34.99
C LYS A 275 1.42 -1.96 -34.01
N GLU A 276 0.15 -1.60 -33.88
CA GLU A 276 -0.33 -0.62 -32.90
C GLU A 276 -0.16 -1.14 -31.47
N ILE A 277 -0.63 -2.36 -31.18
CA ILE A 277 -0.44 -3.03 -29.88
C ILE A 277 1.04 -3.12 -29.52
N ALA A 278 1.91 -3.48 -30.46
CA ALA A 278 3.35 -3.54 -30.23
C ALA A 278 3.95 -2.18 -29.84
N LYS A 279 3.54 -1.08 -30.50
CA LYS A 279 3.95 0.28 -30.13
C LYS A 279 3.41 0.69 -28.76
N GLU A 280 2.14 0.41 -28.47
CA GLU A 280 1.51 0.72 -27.19
C GLU A 280 2.19 -0.04 -26.04
N ASP A 281 2.54 -1.31 -26.26
CA ASP A 281 3.28 -2.13 -25.28
C ASP A 281 4.71 -1.63 -25.07
N GLU A 282 5.42 -1.20 -26.12
CA GLU A 282 6.70 -0.52 -25.96
C GLU A 282 6.57 0.76 -25.11
N GLU A 283 5.55 1.57 -25.33
CA GLU A 283 5.29 2.79 -24.55
C GLU A 283 4.92 2.47 -23.10
N LYS A 284 4.08 1.44 -22.87
CA LYS A 284 3.79 0.90 -21.53
C LYS A 284 5.06 0.44 -20.82
N GLN A 285 5.98 -0.27 -21.51
CA GLN A 285 7.27 -0.66 -20.93
C GLN A 285 8.15 0.56 -20.64
N LYS A 286 8.29 1.51 -21.57
CA LYS A 286 9.04 2.76 -21.36
C LYS A 286 8.49 3.54 -20.15
N ARG A 287 7.17 3.65 -20.01
CA ARG A 287 6.48 4.27 -18.85
C ARG A 287 6.71 3.50 -17.55
N LYS A 288 6.71 2.16 -17.58
CA LYS A 288 7.02 1.29 -16.44
C LYS A 288 8.48 1.45 -15.99
N MET A 289 9.43 1.45 -16.93
CA MET A 289 10.86 1.66 -16.63
C MET A 289 11.12 3.03 -16.02
N ARG A 290 10.54 4.11 -16.59
CA ARG A 290 10.61 5.47 -15.98
C ARG A 290 10.10 5.49 -14.53
N ARG A 291 8.99 4.80 -14.24
CA ARG A 291 8.44 4.67 -12.88
C ARG A 291 9.35 3.89 -11.92
N ILE A 292 10.03 2.85 -12.41
CA ILE A 292 10.99 2.06 -11.62
C ILE A 292 12.22 2.90 -11.30
N VAL A 293 12.85 3.51 -12.31
CA VAL A 293 14.04 4.38 -12.14
C VAL A 293 13.75 5.53 -11.17
N ALA A 294 12.65 6.27 -11.36
CA ALA A 294 12.27 7.35 -10.46
C ALA A 294 11.99 6.88 -9.01
N LYS A 295 11.52 5.64 -8.82
CA LYS A 295 11.33 5.04 -7.49
C LYS A 295 12.65 4.64 -6.86
N GLU A 296 13.61 4.14 -7.63
CA GLU A 296 14.96 3.79 -7.18
C GLU A 296 15.80 5.03 -6.85
N GLU A 297 15.76 6.07 -7.68
CA GLU A 297 16.40 7.36 -7.40
C GLU A 297 15.83 7.96 -6.11
N ARG A 298 14.50 7.97 -5.96
CA ARG A 298 13.85 8.44 -4.74
C ARG A 298 14.24 7.62 -3.52
N SER A 299 14.38 6.29 -3.62
CA SER A 299 14.77 5.44 -2.48
C SER A 299 16.25 5.54 -2.09
N LYS A 300 17.11 6.00 -3.01
CA LYS A 300 18.51 6.38 -2.70
C LYS A 300 18.60 7.72 -1.94
N GLN A 301 17.66 8.64 -2.16
CA GLN A 301 17.68 9.97 -1.55
C GLN A 301 16.83 10.09 -0.27
N GLN A 302 15.67 9.43 -0.23
CA GLN A 302 14.65 9.66 0.79
C GLN A 302 14.00 8.35 1.25
N PRO A 303 13.58 8.25 2.53
CA PRO A 303 12.88 7.09 3.04
C PRO A 303 11.48 6.95 2.43
N PRO A 304 10.89 5.74 2.43
CA PRO A 304 9.46 5.58 2.23
C PRO A 304 8.69 6.36 3.32
N ARG A 305 7.44 6.75 3.04
CA ARG A 305 6.62 7.48 4.02
C ARG A 305 6.15 6.54 5.12
N LEU A 306 6.83 6.58 6.27
CA LEU A 306 6.52 5.77 7.46
C LEU A 306 5.40 6.34 8.35
N GLY A 307 5.02 7.61 8.18
CA GLY A 307 4.06 8.25 9.07
C GLY A 307 3.42 9.53 8.52
N ARG A 308 2.81 10.29 9.45
CA ARG A 308 2.06 11.52 9.13
C ARG A 308 2.94 12.58 8.46
N HIS A 309 4.16 12.79 8.94
CA HIS A 309 5.08 13.78 8.36
C HIS A 309 5.95 13.15 7.25
N LYS A 310 6.30 13.96 6.26
CA LYS A 310 7.31 13.61 5.25
C LYS A 310 8.70 13.81 5.88
N PHE A 311 9.70 13.06 5.41
CA PHE A 311 11.09 13.38 5.73
C PHE A 311 11.44 14.74 5.12
N VAL A 312 12.18 15.55 5.88
CA VAL A 312 12.74 16.83 5.45
C VAL A 312 14.24 16.75 5.73
N PRO A 313 15.10 16.90 4.71
CA PRO A 313 16.55 16.86 4.88
C PRO A 313 17.01 18.00 5.78
N ALA A 314 18.16 17.82 6.43
CA ALA A 314 18.85 18.91 7.09
C ALA A 314 19.45 19.87 6.02
N PRO A 315 19.51 21.18 6.28
CA PRO A 315 20.22 22.10 5.40
C PRO A 315 21.72 21.75 5.35
N THR A 316 22.35 21.93 4.19
CA THR A 316 23.79 21.74 4.00
C THR A 316 24.59 22.72 4.86
N GLN A 317 25.59 22.20 5.57
CA GLN A 317 26.38 22.95 6.55
C GLN A 317 27.64 23.52 5.91
N VAL A 318 27.52 24.70 5.30
CA VAL A 318 28.62 25.37 4.61
C VAL A 318 28.93 26.67 5.35
N LEU A 319 30.22 26.93 5.62
CA LEU A 319 30.67 28.20 6.17
C LEU A 319 30.49 29.32 5.13
N LEU A 320 30.07 30.51 5.57
CA LEU A 320 30.06 31.68 4.68
C LEU A 320 31.49 32.12 4.35
N SER A 321 31.67 32.83 3.23
CA SER A 321 32.98 33.38 2.83
C SER A 321 33.63 34.26 3.91
N GLU A 322 32.82 35.01 4.67
CA GLU A 322 33.25 35.82 5.81
C GLU A 322 33.70 34.99 7.03
N GLU A 323 33.28 33.72 7.12
CA GLU A 323 33.55 32.84 8.26
C GLU A 323 34.79 31.95 8.03
N ILE A 324 35.19 31.77 6.77
CA ILE A 324 36.41 31.07 6.38
C ILE A 324 37.61 31.95 6.73
N SER A 325 38.24 31.64 7.86
CA SER A 325 39.34 32.42 8.42
C SER A 325 40.67 31.64 8.52
N GLY A 326 40.71 30.39 8.06
CA GLY A 326 41.88 29.51 8.08
C GLY A 326 42.40 29.09 9.47
N SER A 327 41.93 29.72 10.56
CA SER A 327 42.34 29.42 11.94
C SER A 327 41.25 28.69 12.73
N LEU A 328 41.53 27.45 13.15
CA LEU A 328 40.63 26.63 13.99
C LEU A 328 40.16 27.32 15.27
N ARG A 329 40.95 28.27 15.80
CA ARG A 329 40.61 29.07 17.00
C ARG A 329 39.46 30.07 16.76
N LYS A 330 39.16 30.38 15.50
CA LYS A 330 38.09 31.29 15.07
C LYS A 330 36.86 30.56 14.52
N LEU A 331 36.90 29.22 14.46
CA LEU A 331 35.80 28.37 13.99
C LEU A 331 34.58 28.56 14.91
N LYS A 332 33.47 29.08 14.36
CA LYS A 332 32.18 29.13 15.08
C LYS A 332 31.62 27.71 15.21
N ALA A 333 31.29 27.27 16.42
CA ALA A 333 30.80 25.91 16.64
C ALA A 333 29.55 25.60 15.78
N CYS A 334 29.68 24.67 14.84
CA CYS A 334 28.61 24.21 13.95
C CYS A 334 27.71 23.15 14.62
N CYS A 335 26.95 22.37 13.85
CA CYS A 335 25.81 21.60 14.36
C CYS A 335 26.16 20.60 15.49
N THR A 336 25.12 20.20 16.22
CA THR A 336 25.22 19.06 17.14
C THR A 336 25.17 17.75 16.34
N LEU A 337 26.22 16.92 16.45
CA LEU A 337 26.27 15.59 15.83
C LEU A 337 25.04 14.72 16.15
N ALA A 338 24.42 14.90 17.31
CA ALA A 338 23.17 14.22 17.67
C ALA A 338 22.02 14.51 16.69
N THR A 339 21.91 15.75 16.17
CA THR A 339 20.87 16.12 15.19
C THR A 339 21.12 15.53 13.81
N ASP A 340 22.37 15.50 13.36
CA ASP A 340 22.79 14.77 12.15
C ASP A 340 22.46 13.28 12.26
N ARG A 341 22.89 12.61 13.34
CA ARG A 341 22.63 11.16 13.52
C ARG A 341 21.15 10.84 13.63
N PHE A 342 20.36 11.69 14.28
CA PHE A 342 18.91 11.57 14.29
C PHE A 342 18.31 11.72 12.87
N LYS A 343 18.78 12.69 12.08
CA LYS A 343 18.37 12.87 10.68
C LYS A 343 18.78 11.71 9.78
N SER A 344 19.95 11.11 9.99
CA SER A 344 20.37 9.86 9.33
C SER A 344 19.47 8.67 9.67
N LEU A 345 18.98 8.56 10.91
CA LEU A 345 18.00 7.53 11.31
C LEU A 345 16.62 7.75 10.67
N GLU A 346 16.16 9.00 10.57
CA GLU A 346 14.96 9.35 9.79
C GLU A 346 15.16 9.03 8.30
N LYS A 347 16.28 9.45 7.70
CA LYS A 347 16.59 9.27 6.28
C LYS A 347 16.66 7.81 5.87
N ARG A 348 17.22 6.95 6.73
CA ARG A 348 17.23 5.49 6.55
C ARG A 348 15.88 4.81 6.81
N GLY A 349 14.87 5.55 7.29
CA GLY A 349 13.58 4.98 7.64
C GLY A 349 13.61 4.04 8.86
N LEU A 350 14.58 4.23 9.76
CA LEU A 350 14.63 3.53 11.05
C LEU A 350 13.75 4.22 12.09
N ILE A 351 13.58 5.54 11.97
CA ILE A 351 12.72 6.37 12.82
C ILE A 351 11.72 7.11 11.92
N PRO A 352 10.41 7.13 12.25
CA PRO A 352 9.44 7.92 11.50
C PRO A 352 9.64 9.43 11.75
N PRO A 353 9.59 10.29 10.72
CA PRO A 353 9.68 11.74 10.91
C PRO A 353 8.60 12.28 11.85
N SER A 354 9.02 13.03 12.87
CA SER A 354 8.13 13.63 13.87
C SER A 354 8.08 15.15 13.77
N ALA A 355 6.88 15.73 13.93
CA ALA A 355 6.78 17.17 14.16
C ALA A 355 7.44 17.54 15.50
N ASN A 356 8.10 18.70 15.53
CA ASN A 356 8.70 19.24 16.73
C ASN A 356 7.61 19.81 17.65
N LYS A 357 6.99 18.94 18.45
CA LYS A 357 5.96 19.31 19.42
C LYS A 357 6.58 20.11 20.55
N ARG A 358 6.74 21.44 20.34
CA ARG A 358 6.91 22.39 21.43
C ARG A 358 5.77 22.18 22.42
N ARG A 359 6.06 21.57 23.57
CA ARG A 359 5.13 21.54 24.71
C ARG A 359 4.88 23.00 25.06
N ARG A 360 3.67 23.50 24.81
CA ARG A 360 3.18 24.72 25.45
C ARG A 360 3.34 24.48 26.96
N ARG A 361 4.24 25.24 27.57
CA ARG A 361 4.41 25.32 29.02
C ARG A 361 3.40 26.32 29.56
#